data_AF-A0A6M0AUX8-F1
#
_entry.id   AF-A0A6M0AUX8-F1
#
_cell.length_a   1.000
_cell.length_b   1.000
_cell.length_c   1.000
_cell.angle_alpha   90.00
_cell.angle_beta   90.00
_cell.angle_gamma   90.00
#
_symmetry.space_group_name_H-M   'P 1'
#
loop_
_entity.id
_entity.type
_entity.pdbx_description
1 polymer ?
#
loop_
_entity_poly.entity_id
_entity_poly.type
_entity_poly.pdbx_seq_one_letter_code
_entity_poly.pdbx_strand_id
1 'polypeptide(L)'
;MKFSELLLDSQSQRAIASRIYGVVVGVVTNNQDPEGLGRVKVKYPWLSDEDESDWARIAVTMAGDKRGMYFLPEVDDEVLVAFEHG
;
A
#
# COMPACT_ATOMS: atom_id res chain seq x y z
N MET A 1 5.50 14.19 -36.78
CA MET A 1 4.95 13.82 -35.46
C MET A 1 5.10 15.02 -34.55
N LYS A 2 4.01 15.51 -33.96
CA LYS A 2 4.02 16.77 -33.19
C LYS A 2 4.42 16.49 -31.74
N PHE A 3 5.28 17.33 -31.17
CA PHE A 3 5.73 17.24 -29.78
C PHE A 3 4.58 17.24 -28.75
N SER A 4 3.43 17.81 -29.12
CA SER A 4 2.19 17.75 -28.34
C SER A 4 1.60 16.34 -28.22
N GLU A 5 1.77 15.49 -29.22
CA GLU A 5 1.28 14.09 -29.21
C GLU A 5 2.10 13.24 -28.24
N LEU A 6 3.42 13.49 -28.16
CA LEU A 6 4.33 12.81 -27.22
C LEU A 6 4.01 13.13 -25.75
N LEU A 7 3.56 14.36 -25.47
CA LEU A 7 3.13 14.78 -24.13
C LEU A 7 1.75 14.21 -23.76
N LEU A 8 0.85 14.08 -24.73
CA LEU A 8 -0.47 13.45 -24.53
C LEU A 8 -0.32 11.95 -24.25
N ASP A 9 0.60 11.26 -24.93
CA ASP A 9 0.94 9.87 -24.65
C ASP A 9 1.53 9.69 -23.24
N SER A 10 2.39 10.60 -22.76
CA SER A 10 2.93 10.51 -21.40
C SER A 10 1.88 10.70 -20.29
N GLN A 11 0.81 11.46 -20.55
CA GLN A 11 -0.29 11.70 -19.62
C GLN A 11 -1.34 10.58 -19.67
N SER A 12 -1.52 9.92 -20.82
CA SER A 12 -2.36 8.71 -20.96
C SER A 12 -1.64 7.42 -20.56
N GLN A 13 -0.31 7.37 -20.67
CA GLN A 13 0.58 6.30 -20.19
C GLN A 13 0.98 6.42 -18.72
N ARG A 14 0.55 7.49 -18.01
CA ARG A 14 0.19 7.31 -16.58
C ARG A 14 -1.04 6.42 -16.56
N ALA A 15 -0.78 5.15 -16.82
CA ALA A 15 -1.76 4.14 -17.09
C ALA A 15 -2.84 4.23 -16.02
N ILE A 16 -4.08 4.06 -16.47
CA ILE A 16 -5.11 3.50 -15.63
C ILE A 16 -4.57 2.13 -15.18
N ALA A 17 -3.69 2.11 -14.17
CA ALA A 17 -3.58 0.95 -13.30
C ALA A 17 -5.02 0.73 -12.86
N SER A 18 -5.60 -0.39 -13.28
CA SER A 18 -6.99 -0.69 -12.97
C SER A 18 -7.15 -0.55 -11.47
N ARG A 19 -7.92 0.45 -11.04
CA ARG A 19 -8.17 0.73 -9.63
C ARG A 19 -8.68 -0.53 -8.95
N ILE A 20 -8.12 -0.84 -7.79
CA ILE A 20 -8.50 -2.01 -7.01
C ILE A 20 -9.52 -1.54 -5.97
N TYR A 21 -10.80 -1.63 -6.34
CA TYR A 21 -11.90 -1.26 -5.45
C TYR A 21 -12.19 -2.30 -4.35
N GLY A 22 -11.44 -3.40 -4.31
CA GLY A 22 -11.56 -4.46 -3.30
C GLY A 22 -10.37 -4.47 -2.32
N VAL A 23 -10.21 -5.59 -1.63
CA VAL A 23 -9.01 -5.89 -0.83
C VAL A 23 -8.17 -6.94 -1.52
N VAL A 24 -6.85 -6.87 -1.31
CA VAL A 24 -5.90 -7.90 -1.75
C VAL A 24 -5.16 -8.47 -0.55
N VAL A 25 -4.59 -9.65 -0.73
CA VAL A 25 -3.67 -10.25 0.25
C VAL A 25 -2.29 -9.61 0.10
N GLY A 26 -1.69 -9.24 1.23
CA GLY A 26 -0.30 -8.86 1.35
C GLY A 26 0.39 -9.65 2.45
N VAL A 27 1.71 -9.78 2.38
CA VAL A 27 2.54 -10.39 3.41
C VAL A 27 3.48 -9.33 3.96
N VAL A 28 3.51 -9.16 5.27
CA VAL A 28 4.32 -8.12 5.93
C VAL A 28 5.81 -8.39 5.72
N THR A 29 6.53 -7.37 5.25
CA THR A 29 7.99 -7.42 5.04
C THR A 29 8.75 -6.57 6.05
N ASN A 30 8.11 -5.54 6.60
CA ASN A 30 8.73 -4.64 7.56
C ASN A 30 7.68 -3.97 8.45
N ASN A 31 7.91 -3.97 9.76
CA ASN A 31 7.08 -3.29 10.76
C ASN A 31 7.86 -2.26 11.60
N GLN A 32 9.11 -1.97 11.24
CA GLN A 32 10.00 -1.03 11.92
C GLN A 32 9.87 0.38 11.31
N ASP A 33 8.70 0.99 11.47
CA ASP A 33 8.39 2.32 10.95
C ASP A 33 9.32 3.39 11.57
N PRO A 34 10.14 4.10 10.75
CA PRO A 34 11.10 5.08 11.26
C PRO A 34 10.44 6.30 11.91
N GLU A 35 9.16 6.56 11.63
CA GLU A 35 8.40 7.66 12.24
C GLU A 35 7.63 7.21 13.50
N GLY A 36 7.68 5.92 13.85
CA GLY A 36 6.98 5.38 15.03
C GLY A 36 5.46 5.45 14.95
N LEU A 37 4.89 5.53 13.73
CA LEU A 37 3.44 5.60 13.52
C LEU A 37 2.77 4.23 13.51
N GLY A 38 3.55 3.14 13.57
CA GLY A 38 3.04 1.77 13.57
C GLY A 38 2.52 1.31 12.20
N ARG A 39 3.11 1.82 11.12
CA ARG A 39 2.84 1.36 9.75
C ARG A 39 3.60 0.07 9.44
N VAL A 40 3.16 -0.63 8.41
CA VAL A 40 3.86 -1.80 7.88
C VAL A 40 4.14 -1.63 6.39
N LYS A 41 5.16 -2.31 5.89
CA LYS A 41 5.33 -2.58 4.48
C LYS A 41 4.95 -4.01 4.19
N VAL A 42 4.48 -4.26 2.98
CA VAL A 42 4.06 -5.58 2.52
C VAL A 42 4.64 -5.88 1.14
N LYS A 43 4.75 -7.16 0.82
CA LYS A 43 4.81 -7.63 -0.57
C LYS A 43 3.45 -8.18 -0.98
N TYR A 44 3.17 -8.15 -2.28
CA TYR A 44 1.95 -8.69 -2.86
C TYR A 44 2.30 -10.00 -3.59
N PRO A 45 1.86 -11.19 -3.09
CA PRO A 45 2.24 -12.48 -3.69
C PRO A 45 1.89 -12.63 -5.17
N TRP A 46 0.93 -11.86 -5.67
CA TRP A 46 0.49 -11.87 -7.07
C TRP A 46 1.23 -10.88 -7.98
N LEU A 47 2.04 -9.97 -7.41
CA LEU A 47 2.73 -8.93 -8.15
C LEU A 47 4.18 -9.31 -8.43
N SER A 48 4.96 -9.58 -7.37
CA SER A 48 6.40 -9.86 -7.43
C SER A 48 6.90 -10.32 -6.06
N ASP A 49 7.95 -11.15 -6.04
CA ASP A 49 8.65 -11.55 -4.81
C ASP A 49 9.73 -10.54 -4.38
N GLU A 50 10.14 -9.64 -5.28
CA GLU A 50 11.24 -8.69 -5.07
C GLU A 50 10.74 -7.30 -4.65
N ASP A 51 9.48 -6.97 -4.98
CA ASP A 51 8.92 -5.65 -4.71
C ASP A 51 8.35 -5.54 -3.30
N GLU A 52 8.73 -4.48 -2.60
CA GLU A 52 8.19 -4.08 -1.32
C GLU A 52 7.34 -2.81 -1.48
N SER A 53 6.20 -2.75 -0.79
CA SER A 53 5.33 -1.57 -0.79
C SER A 53 5.97 -0.37 -0.06
N ASP A 54 5.36 0.80 -0.22
CA ASP A 54 5.56 1.89 0.74
C ASP A 54 4.80 1.61 2.05
N TRP A 55 5.03 2.42 3.07
CA TRP A 55 4.41 2.31 4.39
C TRP A 55 2.89 2.45 4.34
N ALA A 56 2.19 1.37 4.69
CA ALA A 56 0.75 1.32 4.79
C ALA A 56 0.29 1.53 6.24
N ARG A 57 -0.76 2.34 6.41
CA ARG A 57 -1.44 2.52 7.70
C ARG A 57 -2.24 1.26 8.05
N ILE A 58 -2.31 0.93 9.33
CA ILE A 58 -3.14 -0.18 9.82
C ILE A 58 -4.55 0.32 10.14
N ALA A 59 -5.56 -0.34 9.59
CA ALA A 59 -6.95 -0.12 9.99
C ALA A 59 -7.19 -0.76 11.36
N VAL A 60 -7.51 0.06 12.36
CA VAL A 60 -7.82 -0.39 13.72
C VAL A 60 -9.26 -0.03 14.09
N THR A 61 -9.86 -0.81 14.99
CA THR A 61 -11.23 -0.61 15.48
C THR A 61 -11.39 0.64 16.36
N MET A 62 -10.30 1.13 16.99
CA MET A 62 -10.28 2.37 17.76
C MET A 62 -8.89 3.02 17.73
N ALA A 63 -8.80 4.29 17.32
CA ALA A 63 -7.59 5.13 17.34
C ALA A 63 -7.89 6.53 17.93
N GLY A 64 -8.02 6.64 19.24
CA GLY A 64 -8.20 7.91 19.95
C GLY A 64 -6.89 8.50 20.46
N ASP A 65 -6.92 9.77 20.91
CA ASP A 65 -5.75 10.39 21.52
C ASP A 65 -5.31 9.63 22.78
N LYS A 66 -4.06 9.11 22.76
CA LYS A 66 -3.45 8.30 23.81
C LYS A 66 -4.24 7.05 24.24
N ARG A 67 -5.21 6.59 23.44
CA ARG A 67 -6.01 5.39 23.72
C ARG A 67 -6.47 4.72 22.43
N GLY A 68 -6.48 3.41 22.39
CA GLY A 68 -6.90 2.69 21.20
C GLY A 68 -6.54 1.22 21.28
N MET A 69 -6.68 0.55 20.14
CA MET A 69 -6.19 -0.80 19.94
C MET A 69 -4.92 -0.75 19.13
N TYR A 70 -3.87 -1.42 19.62
CA TYR A 70 -2.58 -1.51 18.97
C TYR A 70 -2.16 -2.97 18.90
N PHE A 71 -2.27 -3.53 17.71
CA PHE A 71 -1.75 -4.86 17.36
C PHE A 71 -0.98 -4.67 16.06
N LEU A 72 0.34 -4.65 16.15
CA LEU A 72 1.22 -4.51 15.00
C LEU A 72 1.45 -5.91 14.40
N PRO A 73 1.13 -6.13 13.12
CA PRO A 73 1.49 -7.37 12.43
C PRO A 73 3.01 -7.59 12.43
N GLU A 74 3.42 -8.84 12.58
CA GLU A 74 4.83 -9.24 12.49
C GLU A 74 5.26 -9.49 11.05
N VAL A 75 6.56 -9.47 10.80
CA VAL A 75 7.11 -9.90 9.50
C VAL A 75 6.66 -11.34 9.22
N ASP A 76 6.31 -11.60 7.96
CA ASP A 76 5.72 -12.84 7.45
C ASP A 76 4.24 -13.08 7.79
N ASP A 77 3.57 -12.19 8.53
CA ASP A 77 2.11 -12.27 8.71
C ASP A 77 1.35 -11.91 7.42
N GLU A 78 0.25 -12.62 7.17
CA GLU A 78 -0.69 -12.33 6.09
C GLU A 78 -1.71 -11.26 6.53
N VAL A 79 -1.93 -10.25 5.69
CA VAL A 79 -2.84 -9.14 5.94
C VAL A 79 -3.73 -8.83 4.73
N LEU A 80 -4.89 -8.22 4.99
CA LEU A 80 -5.73 -7.64 3.96
C LEU A 80 -5.33 -6.18 3.73
N VAL A 81 -5.11 -5.81 2.47
CA VAL A 81 -4.72 -4.47 2.04
C VAL A 81 -5.83 -3.86 1.20
N ALA A 82 -6.24 -2.65 1.58
CA ALA A 82 -7.20 -1.84 0.83
C ALA A 82 -6.51 -0.58 0.29
N PHE A 83 -6.88 -0.16 -0.91
CA PHE A 83 -6.31 1.02 -1.56
C PHE A 83 -7.24 2.23 -1.39
N GLU A 84 -6.71 3.31 -0.82
CA GLU A 84 -7.45 4.56 -0.65
C GLU A 84 -7.77 5.13 -2.05
N HIS A 85 -9.05 5.20 -2.40
CA HIS A 85 -9.60 5.58 -3.72
C HIS A 85 -9.56 4.53 -4.84
N GLY A 86 -9.17 3.30 -4.52
CA GLY A 86 -9.13 2.17 -5.46
C GLY A 86 -7.82 2.09 -6.23
#